data_AF-A0AAV5HZA5-F1
#
_entry.id   AF-A0AAV5HZA5-F1
#
_cell.length_a   1.000
_cell.length_b   1.000
_cell.length_c   1.000
_cell.angle_alpha   90.00
_cell.angle_beta   90.00
_cell.angle_gamma   90.00
#
_symmetry.space_group_name_H-M   'P 1'
#
loop_
_entity.id
_entity.type
_entity.pdbx_description
1 polymer ?
#
loop_
_entity_poly.entity_id
_entity_poly.type
_entity_poly.pdbx_seq_one_letter_code
_entity_poly.pdbx_strand_id
1 'polypeptide(L)'
;MKPDEVDFTARVELEPKLDGLSSISNEKENKPTLCYGIVLWFDTGFTSRFCKEMPVVLSTSPYTPRTHWSQTILTFREPIAIALGNFSAEKSSTIGTVSCPASKIQLRISIARATQHRSIDISLEAAGVLPDGRKHSWPVQIFNLS
;
A
#
# COMPACT_ATOMS: atom_id res chain seq x y z
N MET A 1 -6.03 24.35 13.77
CA MET A 1 -5.47 23.93 12.46
C MET A 1 -6.20 24.67 11.38
N LYS A 2 -5.46 25.22 10.42
CA LYS A 2 -6.07 25.77 9.20
C LYS A 2 -6.64 24.62 8.36
N PRO A 3 -7.68 24.88 7.55
CA PRO A 3 -8.25 23.92 6.62
C PRO A 3 -7.25 23.15 5.76
N ASP A 4 -6.13 23.80 5.41
CA ASP A 4 -5.12 23.27 4.50
C ASP A 4 -4.02 22.48 5.25
N GLU A 5 -4.08 22.46 6.59
CA GLU A 5 -3.13 21.71 7.44
C GLU A 5 -3.56 20.26 7.70
N VAL A 6 -4.73 19.83 7.18
CA VAL A 6 -5.24 18.45 7.34
C VAL A 6 -5.15 17.61 6.07
N ASP A 7 -4.73 18.20 4.95
CA ASP A 7 -4.55 17.47 3.71
C ASP A 7 -3.22 16.73 3.76
N PHE A 8 -3.28 15.42 3.58
CA PHE A 8 -2.12 14.54 3.61
C PHE A 8 -1.91 13.95 2.23
N THR A 9 -0.67 13.92 1.75
CA THR A 9 -0.29 13.19 0.53
C THR A 9 1.01 12.44 0.78
N ALA A 10 1.02 11.16 0.47
CA ALA A 10 2.21 10.32 0.54
C ALA A 10 2.41 9.51 -0.74
N ARG A 11 3.66 9.16 -1.02
CA ARG A 11 4.04 8.22 -2.06
C ARG A 11 4.69 7.01 -1.41
N VAL A 12 4.34 5.82 -1.86
CA VAL A 12 4.87 4.56 -1.34
C VAL A 12 5.08 3.57 -2.48
N GLU A 13 6.07 2.69 -2.33
CA GLU A 13 6.30 1.58 -3.26
C GLU A 13 6.01 0.26 -2.54
N LEU A 14 5.24 -0.61 -3.18
CA LEU A 14 5.04 -1.98 -2.74
C LEU A 14 5.94 -2.91 -3.54
N GLU A 15 6.67 -3.76 -2.83
CA GLU A 15 7.52 -4.78 -3.40
C GLU A 15 7.06 -6.17 -2.93
N PRO A 16 7.27 -7.22 -3.74
CA PRO A 16 7.01 -8.60 -3.33
C PRO A 16 7.80 -8.96 -2.07
N LYS A 17 7.15 -9.61 -1.09
CA LYS A 17 7.86 -10.14 0.08
C LYS A 17 8.81 -11.27 -0.33
N LEU A 18 10.03 -11.23 0.20
CA LEU A 18 11.07 -12.26 0.01
C LEU A 18 10.94 -13.47 0.97
N ASP A 19 9.83 -13.59 1.71
CA ASP A 19 9.71 -14.57 2.81
C ASP A 19 9.85 -16.02 2.32
N GLY A 20 10.97 -16.65 2.67
CA GLY A 20 11.33 -18.03 2.31
C GLY A 20 12.77 -18.25 1.81
N LEU A 21 13.72 -17.35 2.10
CA LEU A 21 15.15 -17.49 1.75
C LEU A 21 15.94 -18.37 2.74
N SER A 22 15.33 -19.41 3.32
CA SER A 22 16.00 -20.37 4.18
C SER A 22 15.51 -21.79 3.91
N SER A 23 15.97 -22.38 2.81
CA SER A 23 16.44 -23.78 2.72
C SER A 23 16.50 -24.22 1.24
N ILE A 24 17.73 -24.45 0.79
CA ILE A 24 18.19 -25.46 -0.17
C ILE A 24 17.08 -26.19 -0.95
N SER A 25 16.84 -25.80 -2.20
CA SER A 25 16.56 -26.70 -3.34
C SER A 25 16.25 -25.90 -4.62
N ASN A 26 16.60 -26.51 -5.75
CA ASN A 26 16.69 -25.95 -7.09
C ASN A 26 15.36 -25.42 -7.66
N GLU A 27 15.45 -24.41 -8.53
CA GLU A 27 14.38 -23.88 -9.39
C GLU A 27 13.08 -23.48 -8.67
N LYS A 28 13.16 -22.42 -7.86
CA LYS A 28 11.95 -21.74 -7.37
C LYS A 28 11.26 -21.03 -8.54
N GLU A 29 10.17 -21.61 -9.02
CA GLU A 29 9.17 -20.90 -9.82
C GLU A 29 8.85 -19.58 -9.11
N ASN A 30 9.23 -18.50 -9.76
CA ASN A 30 8.94 -17.16 -9.30
C ASN A 30 7.43 -16.96 -9.51
N LYS A 31 6.58 -17.38 -8.58
CA LYS A 31 5.13 -17.35 -8.80
C LYS A 31 4.59 -15.94 -8.55
N PRO A 32 3.73 -15.39 -9.44
CA PRO A 32 3.10 -14.10 -9.20
C PRO A 32 2.23 -14.14 -7.95
N THR A 33 2.37 -13.14 -7.09
CA THR A 33 1.49 -12.89 -5.94
C THR A 33 0.44 -11.86 -6.32
N LEU A 34 -0.82 -12.13 -6.01
CA LEU A 34 -1.90 -11.17 -6.24
C LEU A 34 -2.00 -10.19 -5.07
N CYS A 35 -1.76 -8.91 -5.35
CA CYS A 35 -1.94 -7.81 -4.42
C CYS A 35 -3.36 -7.25 -4.54
N TYR A 36 -4.15 -7.33 -3.48
CA TYR A 36 -5.57 -6.93 -3.50
C TYR A 36 -5.81 -5.47 -3.11
N GLY A 37 -4.79 -4.77 -2.61
CA GLY A 37 -4.93 -3.42 -2.11
C GLY A 37 -3.86 -3.05 -1.10
N ILE A 38 -4.12 -1.99 -0.34
CA ILE A 38 -3.26 -1.52 0.74
C ILE A 38 -3.97 -1.47 2.07
N VAL A 39 -3.18 -1.53 3.13
CA VAL A 39 -3.65 -1.42 4.50
C VAL A 39 -3.06 -0.14 5.09
N LEU A 40 -3.93 0.72 5.61
CA LEU A 40 -3.58 1.92 6.34
C LEU A 40 -3.84 1.72 7.84
N TRP A 41 -2.95 2.28 8.64
CA TRP A 41 -3.08 2.34 10.10
C TRP A 41 -2.46 3.65 10.58
N PHE A 42 -2.62 3.96 11.86
CA PHE A 42 -2.04 5.15 12.48
C PHE A 42 -1.39 4.83 13.82
N ASP A 43 -0.48 5.72 14.20
CA ASP A 43 0.17 5.74 15.51
C ASP A 43 -0.17 7.05 16.22
N THR A 44 -0.47 6.96 17.51
CA THR A 44 -0.68 8.12 18.39
C THR A 44 0.42 8.16 19.44
N GLY A 45 1.30 9.16 19.32
CA GLY A 45 2.40 9.35 20.26
C GLY A 45 2.00 10.20 21.46
N PHE A 46 2.14 9.63 22.67
CA PHE A 46 2.18 10.35 23.93
C PHE A 46 3.63 10.72 24.21
N THR A 47 4.12 11.74 23.50
CA THR A 47 5.54 12.14 23.50
C THR A 47 5.94 12.82 24.82
N SER A 48 7.23 13.11 24.99
CA SER A 48 7.75 13.83 26.17
C SER A 48 7.10 15.19 26.43
N ARG A 49 6.45 15.78 25.42
CA ARG A 49 5.62 16.99 25.57
C ARG A 49 4.39 16.76 26.45
N PHE A 50 3.81 15.55 26.40
CA PHE A 50 2.53 15.21 27.06
C PHE A 50 2.71 14.16 28.17
N CYS A 51 3.69 13.28 28.06
CA CYS A 51 4.07 12.29 29.05
C CYS A 51 5.60 12.25 29.17
N LYS A 52 6.17 13.13 30.00
CA LYS A 52 7.63 13.32 30.10
C LYS A 52 8.36 12.11 30.70
N GLU A 53 7.76 11.45 31.67
CA GLU A 53 8.39 10.36 32.43
C GLU A 53 8.36 9.03 31.67
N MET A 54 7.28 8.77 30.92
CA MET A 54 7.11 7.52 30.17
C MET A 54 6.46 7.79 28.81
N PRO A 55 7.21 8.33 27.83
CA PRO A 55 6.71 8.47 26.48
C PRO A 55 6.29 7.12 25.90
N VAL A 56 5.11 7.06 25.27
CA VAL A 56 4.57 5.81 24.71
C VAL A 56 3.86 6.07 23.38
N VAL A 57 3.84 5.06 22.51
CA VAL A 57 3.12 5.09 21.24
C VAL A 57 2.01 4.06 21.28
N LEU A 58 0.78 4.50 21.06
CA LEU A 58 -0.34 3.62 20.78
C LEU A 58 -0.38 3.37 19.27
N SER A 59 -0.08 2.14 18.84
CA SER A 59 -0.14 1.74 17.43
C SER A 59 -1.40 0.94 17.13
N THR A 60 -1.94 1.12 15.92
CA THR A 60 -3.01 0.28 15.35
C THR A 60 -2.48 -0.67 14.27
N SER A 61 -1.15 -0.78 14.14
CA SER A 61 -0.47 -1.63 13.17
C SER A 61 -0.92 -3.09 13.26
N PRO A 62 -1.05 -3.81 12.13
CA PRO A 62 -1.36 -5.24 12.14
C PRO A 62 -0.25 -6.10 12.77
N TYR A 63 0.94 -5.51 13.00
CA TYR A 63 2.07 -6.15 13.67
C TYR A 63 2.09 -5.93 15.19
N THR A 64 1.06 -5.27 15.74
CA THR A 64 0.95 -4.94 17.17
C THR A 64 -0.35 -5.51 17.75
N PRO A 65 -0.52 -5.57 19.08
CA PRO A 65 -1.75 -6.05 19.70
C PRO A 65 -3.00 -5.33 19.17
N ARG A 66 -4.07 -6.10 18.97
CA ARG A 66 -5.31 -5.60 18.36
C ARG A 66 -5.93 -4.48 19.19
N THR A 67 -6.34 -3.42 18.50
CA THR A 67 -7.17 -2.35 19.05
C THR A 67 -8.59 -2.39 18.45
N HIS A 68 -9.54 -1.64 19.02
CA HIS A 68 -10.89 -1.55 18.47
C HIS A 68 -10.96 -0.83 17.11
N TRP A 69 -9.93 -0.04 16.76
CA TRP A 69 -9.85 0.66 15.47
C TRP A 69 -9.56 -0.29 14.29
N SER A 70 -9.00 -1.48 14.54
CA SER A 70 -8.51 -2.38 13.49
C SER A 70 -7.56 -1.64 12.51
N GLN A 71 -7.67 -1.89 11.21
CA GLN A 71 -6.97 -1.19 10.14
C GLN A 71 -7.96 -0.80 9.04
N THR A 72 -7.58 0.16 8.19
CA THR A 72 -8.37 0.55 7.02
C THR A 72 -7.81 -0.12 5.77
N ILE A 73 -8.63 -0.88 5.05
CA ILE A 73 -8.22 -1.58 3.83
C ILE A 73 -8.75 -0.81 2.61
N LEU A 74 -7.86 -0.45 1.68
CA LEU A 74 -8.20 0.16 0.40
C LEU A 74 -7.91 -0.84 -0.71
N THR A 75 -8.96 -1.46 -1.24
CA THR A 75 -8.85 -2.50 -2.26
C THR A 75 -8.64 -1.90 -3.65
N PHE A 76 -7.83 -2.55 -4.48
CA PHE A 76 -7.86 -2.30 -5.92
C PHE A 76 -9.15 -2.84 -6.52
N ARG A 77 -9.62 -2.26 -7.62
CA ARG A 77 -10.77 -2.78 -8.40
C ARG A 77 -10.53 -4.22 -8.86
N GLU A 78 -9.31 -4.51 -9.27
CA GLU A 78 -8.85 -5.84 -9.63
C GLU A 78 -7.49 -6.11 -8.97
N PRO A 79 -7.17 -7.36 -8.58
CA PRO A 79 -5.88 -7.67 -7.98
C PRO A 79 -4.73 -7.42 -8.96
N ILE A 80 -3.66 -6.82 -8.46
CA ILE A 80 -2.44 -6.53 -9.24
C ILE A 80 -1.43 -7.64 -8.97
N ALA A 81 -1.05 -8.39 -10.00
CA ALA A 81 -0.01 -9.41 -9.89
C ALA A 81 1.38 -8.77 -9.74
N ILE A 82 2.14 -9.21 -8.73
CA ILE A 82 3.50 -8.78 -8.45
C ILE A 82 4.43 -10.00 -8.36
N ALA A 83 5.67 -9.88 -8.85
CA ALA A 83 6.66 -10.95 -8.75
C ALA A 83 8.07 -10.39 -8.61
N LEU A 84 8.96 -11.16 -7.99
CA LEU A 84 10.37 -10.80 -7.89
C LEU A 84 11.05 -11.00 -9.26
N GLY A 85 12.10 -10.25 -9.56
CA GLY A 85 13.01 -10.57 -10.67
C GLY A 85 12.45 -10.46 -12.10
N ASN A 86 13.22 -11.00 -13.05
CA ASN A 86 12.94 -10.90 -14.47
C ASN A 86 11.93 -11.99 -14.88
N PHE A 87 10.64 -11.69 -14.75
CA PHE A 87 9.63 -12.46 -15.46
C PHE A 87 9.85 -12.31 -16.96
N SER A 88 9.89 -13.42 -17.70
CA SER A 88 9.78 -13.39 -19.16
C SER A 88 8.35 -12.99 -19.52
N ALA A 89 8.06 -11.70 -19.42
CA ALA A 89 6.77 -11.16 -19.80
C ALA A 89 6.54 -11.44 -21.27
N GLU A 90 5.39 -12.03 -21.60
CA GLU A 90 4.91 -12.02 -22.96
C GLU A 90 4.80 -10.55 -23.41
N LYS A 91 5.42 -10.20 -24.54
CA LYS A 91 5.58 -8.78 -24.93
C LYS A 91 4.24 -8.05 -25.12
N SER A 92 3.13 -8.78 -25.25
CA SER A 92 1.78 -8.26 -25.49
C SER A 92 0.87 -8.22 -24.26
N SER A 93 1.26 -8.80 -23.12
CA SER A 93 0.37 -8.86 -21.95
C SER A 93 0.41 -7.58 -21.12
N THR A 94 -0.72 -7.27 -20.49
CA THR A 94 -0.89 -6.08 -19.66
C THR A 94 -0.12 -6.23 -18.35
N ILE A 95 0.63 -5.20 -17.95
CA ILE A 95 1.38 -5.15 -16.69
C ILE A 95 0.42 -5.30 -15.50
N GLY A 96 0.80 -6.10 -14.51
CA GLY A 96 -0.01 -6.40 -13.34
C GLY A 96 -0.93 -7.61 -13.51
N THR A 97 -0.77 -8.38 -14.57
CA THR A 97 -1.45 -9.68 -14.77
C THR A 97 -0.52 -10.84 -14.41
N VAL A 98 -1.08 -12.04 -14.25
CA VAL A 98 -0.27 -13.25 -13.93
C VAL A 98 0.78 -13.54 -15.02
N SER A 99 0.50 -13.20 -16.29
CA SER A 99 1.45 -13.39 -17.40
C SER A 99 2.45 -12.25 -17.57
N CYS A 100 2.21 -11.09 -16.95
CA CYS A 100 3.15 -9.97 -16.89
C CYS A 100 3.04 -9.27 -15.52
N PRO A 101 3.56 -9.89 -14.46
CA PRO A 101 3.50 -9.31 -13.13
C PRO A 101 4.39 -8.07 -13.03
N ALA A 102 3.96 -7.09 -12.24
CA ALA A 102 4.78 -5.94 -11.92
C ALA A 102 5.92 -6.33 -10.97
N SER A 103 7.10 -5.72 -11.12
CA SER A 103 8.19 -5.87 -10.14
C SER A 103 7.93 -5.04 -8.88
N LYS A 104 7.22 -3.93 -9.02
CA LYS A 104 6.74 -3.09 -7.91
C LYS A 104 5.49 -2.31 -8.27
N ILE A 105 4.74 -1.87 -7.26
CA ILE A 105 3.60 -0.97 -7.41
C ILE A 105 3.95 0.38 -6.79
N GLN A 106 3.98 1.43 -7.59
CA GLN A 106 4.08 2.81 -7.12
C GLN A 106 2.69 3.33 -6.78
N LEU A 107 2.54 3.90 -5.59
CA LEU A 107 1.29 4.42 -5.08
C LEU A 107 1.43 5.88 -4.70
N ARG A 108 0.36 6.64 -4.92
CA ARG A 108 0.14 7.96 -4.32
C ARG A 108 -1.19 7.93 -3.59
N ILE A 109 -1.14 8.25 -2.29
CA ILE A 109 -2.30 8.30 -1.42
C ILE A 109 -2.49 9.75 -1.00
N SER A 110 -3.70 10.27 -1.14
CA SER A 110 -4.05 11.59 -0.60
C SER A 110 -5.29 11.47 0.27
N ILE A 111 -5.32 12.14 1.41
CA ILE A 111 -6.44 12.18 2.34
C ILE A 111 -6.81 13.64 2.53
N ALA A 112 -8.06 13.98 2.26
CA ALA A 112 -8.61 15.32 2.43
C ALA A 112 -9.93 15.25 3.20
N ARG A 113 -10.35 16.37 3.79
CA ARG A 113 -11.70 16.47 4.36
C ARG A 113 -12.74 16.48 3.24
N ALA A 114 -13.78 15.68 3.40
CA ALA A 114 -14.93 15.72 2.53
C ALA A 114 -15.81 16.94 2.84
N THR A 115 -16.77 17.23 1.95
CA THR A 115 -17.77 18.28 2.18
C THR A 115 -18.73 17.93 3.32
N GLN A 116 -18.95 16.64 3.57
CA GLN A 116 -19.77 16.14 4.67
C GLN A 116 -19.01 16.22 6.00
N HIS A 117 -19.71 16.68 7.05
CA HIS A 117 -19.14 16.84 8.37
C HIS A 117 -18.64 15.49 8.93
N ARG A 118 -17.37 15.47 9.38
CA ARG A 118 -16.63 14.30 9.89
C ARG A 118 -16.34 13.20 8.88
N SER A 119 -16.45 13.51 7.59
CA SER A 119 -16.11 12.59 6.52
C SER A 119 -14.77 12.95 5.88
N ILE A 120 -14.07 11.94 5.35
CA ILE A 120 -12.80 12.11 4.64
C ILE A 120 -12.85 11.44 3.27
N ASP A 121 -12.22 12.07 2.29
CA ASP A 121 -12.04 11.53 0.96
C ASP A 121 -10.58 11.06 0.82
N ILE A 122 -10.40 9.82 0.38
CA ILE A 122 -9.09 9.20 0.16
C ILE A 122 -8.94 8.90 -1.32
N SER A 123 -7.96 9.52 -1.98
CA SER A 123 -7.57 9.20 -3.35
C SER A 123 -6.42 8.19 -3.35
N LEU A 124 -6.53 7.13 -4.14
CA LEU A 124 -5.46 6.15 -4.38
C LEU A 124 -5.13 6.12 -5.88
N GLU A 125 -3.91 6.50 -6.22
CA GLU A 125 -3.32 6.31 -7.54
C GLU A 125 -2.34 5.14 -7.47
N ALA A 126 -2.39 4.25 -8.47
CA ALA A 126 -1.52 3.09 -8.55
C ALA A 126 -0.89 2.96 -9.94
N ALA A 127 0.39 2.62 -9.98
CA ALA A 127 1.11 2.30 -11.20
C ALA A 127 2.05 1.11 -11.00
N GLY A 128 1.91 0.10 -11.87
CA GLY A 128 2.73 -1.10 -11.89
C GLY A 128 3.96 -0.82 -12.72
N VAL A 129 5.13 -1.21 -12.23
CA VAL A 129 6.41 -0.98 -12.90
C VAL A 129 7.05 -2.33 -13.20
N LEU A 130 7.57 -2.48 -14.43
CA LEU A 130 8.36 -3.63 -14.84
C LEU A 130 9.85 -3.44 -14.52
N PRO A 131 10.66 -4.53 -14.53
CA PRO A 131 12.11 -4.43 -14.36
C PRO A 131 12.80 -3.52 -15.40
N ASP A 132 12.23 -3.43 -16.61
CA ASP A 132 12.73 -2.57 -17.69
C ASP A 132 12.28 -1.10 -17.58
N GLY A 133 11.53 -0.75 -16.53
CA GLY A 133 11.04 0.60 -16.25
C GLY A 133 9.73 0.97 -16.94
N ARG A 134 9.17 0.11 -17.81
CA ARG A 134 7.82 0.34 -18.38
C ARG A 134 6.78 0.37 -17.26
N LYS A 135 5.76 1.22 -17.44
CA LYS A 135 4.72 1.44 -16.44
C LYS A 135 3.32 1.26 -17.01
N HIS A 136 2.41 0.77 -16.17
CA HIS A 136 0.98 0.79 -16.41
C HIS A 136 0.29 1.47 -15.23
N SER A 137 -0.50 2.51 -15.50
CA SER A 137 -1.22 3.25 -14.46
C SER A 137 -2.69 2.85 -14.49
N TRP A 138 -3.25 2.56 -13.32
CA TRP A 138 -4.69 2.30 -13.18
C TRP A 138 -5.45 3.61 -12.96
N PRO A 139 -6.77 3.63 -13.28
CA PRO A 139 -7.62 4.76 -12.95
C PRO A 139 -7.60 5.06 -11.45
N VAL A 140 -7.55 6.35 -11.11
CA VAL A 140 -7.60 6.81 -9.71
C VAL A 140 -8.87 6.29 -9.04
N GLN A 141 -8.72 5.79 -7.82
CA GLN A 141 -9.84 5.36 -6.98
C GLN A 141 -10.07 6.37 -5.86
N ILE A 142 -11.33 6.75 -5.63
CA ILE A 142 -11.74 7.61 -4.53
C ILE A 142 -12.55 6.78 -3.54
N PHE A 143 -12.17 6.83 -2.27
CA PHE A 143 -12.87 6.20 -1.16
C PHE A 143 -13.40 7.30 -0.25
N ASN A 144 -14.71 7.30 0.00
CA ASN A 144 -15.34 8.23 0.93
C ASN A 144 -15.60 7.48 2.24
N LEU A 145 -15.03 7.97 3.33
CA LEU A 145 -15.27 7.44 4.68
C LEU A 145 -16.17 8.46 5.40
N SER A 146 -17.42 8.07 5.62
CA SER A 146 -18.47 8.93 6.20
C SER A 146 -18.79 8.61 7.65
#